data_AF-A0A967I939-F1
#
_entry.id   AF-A0A967I939-F1
#
_cell.length_a   1.000
_cell.length_b   1.000
_cell.length_c   1.000
_cell.angle_alpha   90.00
_cell.angle_beta   90.00
_cell.angle_gamma   90.00
#
_symmetry.space_group_name_H-M   'P 1'
#
loop_
_entity.id
_entity.type
_entity.pdbx_description
1 polymer ?
#
loop_
_entity_poly.entity_id
_entity_poly.type
_entity_poly.pdbx_seq_one_letter_code
_entity_poly.pdbx_strand_id
1 'polypeptide(L)'
;MPLLEQVLEQYPEDVKLVFKQFPLGNHKMAAPAAFASMAAKEQGKFWELHDLIFANYNQLSEQKLKNLAAEAGLDMNRFNQDLKNRRQAYLDIIRRDMQEGQRNGVRGTPTIFINGRLLKQRSLPGFKAEIEKELA
;
A
#
# COMPACT_ATOMS: atom_id res chain seq x y z
N MET A 1 8.73 -5.91 -0.50
CA MET A 1 8.97 -5.99 0.98
C MET A 1 9.34 -7.43 1.35
N PRO A 2 10.61 -7.74 1.65
CA PRO A 2 11.08 -9.14 1.69
C PRO A 2 10.32 -10.07 2.63
N LEU A 3 9.85 -9.57 3.79
CA LEU A 3 9.10 -10.39 4.74
C LEU A 3 7.69 -10.74 4.23
N LEU A 4 6.99 -9.82 3.56
CA LEU A 4 5.65 -10.11 3.03
C LEU A 4 5.71 -11.03 1.82
N GLU A 5 6.75 -10.89 0.98
CA GLU A 5 7.02 -11.81 -0.14
C GLU A 5 7.22 -13.24 0.37
N GLN A 6 8.03 -13.44 1.40
CA GLN A 6 8.22 -14.78 2.01
C GLN A 6 6.91 -15.38 2.53
N VAL A 7 6.01 -14.57 3.08
CA VAL A 7 4.69 -15.04 3.53
C VAL A 7 3.83 -15.47 2.34
N LEU A 8 3.78 -14.66 1.28
CA LEU A 8 3.02 -14.98 0.07
C LEU A 8 3.55 -16.22 -0.67
N GLU A 9 4.87 -16.43 -0.67
CA GLU A 9 5.51 -17.63 -1.22
C GLU A 9 5.15 -18.91 -0.44
N GLN A 10 4.97 -18.81 0.89
CA GLN A 10 4.59 -19.96 1.73
C GLN A 10 3.10 -20.28 1.70
N TYR A 11 2.26 -19.28 1.42
CA TYR A 11 0.80 -19.38 1.44
C TYR A 11 0.17 -18.83 0.15
N PRO A 12 0.54 -19.34 -1.04
CA PRO A 12 0.15 -18.76 -2.32
C PRO A 12 -1.36 -18.82 -2.58
N GLU A 13 -2.03 -19.85 -2.07
CA GLU A 13 -3.48 -20.06 -2.23
C GLU A 13 -4.29 -19.61 -1.01
N ASP A 14 -3.64 -19.48 0.15
CA ASP A 14 -4.31 -19.22 1.43
C ASP A 14 -4.30 -17.75 1.84
N VAL A 15 -3.33 -16.96 1.35
CA VAL A 15 -3.14 -15.57 1.76
C VAL A 15 -3.32 -14.61 0.61
N LYS A 16 -4.18 -13.61 0.83
CA LYS A 16 -4.31 -12.44 -0.04
C LYS A 16 -3.78 -11.19 0.65
N LEU A 17 -2.79 -10.54 0.04
CA LEU A 17 -2.30 -9.25 0.52
C LEU A 17 -3.24 -8.11 0.10
N VAL A 18 -3.70 -7.34 1.09
CA VAL A 18 -4.51 -6.14 0.88
C VAL A 18 -3.79 -4.92 1.44
N PHE A 19 -3.51 -3.94 0.59
CA PHE A 19 -2.92 -2.67 1.00
C PHE A 19 -4.01 -1.66 1.38
N LYS A 20 -3.81 -0.96 2.50
CA LYS A 20 -4.69 0.09 3.00
C LYS A 20 -3.92 1.40 3.14
N GLN A 21 -4.49 2.49 2.61
CA GLN A 21 -3.83 3.79 2.62
C GLN A 21 -3.85 4.42 4.02
N PHE A 22 -2.68 4.81 4.51
CA PHE A 22 -2.56 5.56 5.77
C PHE A 22 -1.46 6.64 5.68
N PRO A 23 -1.59 7.62 4.78
CA PRO A 23 -0.56 8.65 4.59
C PRO A 23 -0.51 9.58 5.82
N LEU A 24 0.56 9.43 6.61
CA LEU A 24 0.79 10.23 7.81
C LEU A 24 1.17 11.68 7.46
N GLY A 25 0.52 12.66 8.09
CA GLY A 25 0.66 14.08 7.74
C GLY A 25 2.06 14.69 8.00
N ASN A 26 2.87 14.07 8.85
CA ASN A 26 4.27 14.45 9.07
C ASN A 26 5.22 14.00 7.93
N HIS A 27 4.73 13.26 6.94
CA HIS A 27 5.48 12.85 5.75
C HIS A 27 4.94 13.56 4.50
N LYS A 28 5.66 14.60 4.05
CA LYS A 28 5.24 15.46 2.92
C LYS A 28 4.83 14.69 1.66
N MET A 29 5.54 13.60 1.34
CA MET A 29 5.30 12.80 0.14
C MET A 29 4.32 11.64 0.34
N ALA A 30 3.79 11.42 1.53
CA ALA A 30 2.90 10.28 1.79
C ALA A 30 1.56 10.41 1.03
N ALA A 31 0.92 11.58 1.08
CA ALA A 31 -0.33 11.79 0.34
C ALA A 31 -0.13 11.77 -1.19
N PRO A 32 0.88 12.46 -1.77
CA PRO A 32 1.18 12.32 -3.20
C PRO A 32 1.47 10.87 -3.63
N ALA A 33 2.24 10.10 -2.83
CA ALA A 33 2.51 8.70 -3.12
C ALA A 33 1.23 7.84 -3.07
N ALA A 34 0.34 8.09 -2.10
CA ALA A 34 -0.97 7.45 -2.04
C ALA A 34 -1.79 7.72 -3.31
N PHE A 35 -1.90 8.97 -3.74
CA PHE A 35 -2.59 9.31 -5.00
C PHE A 35 -1.97 8.64 -6.23
N ALA A 36 -0.63 8.63 -6.33
CA ALA A 36 0.07 7.97 -7.43
C ALA A 36 -0.22 6.46 -7.47
N SER A 37 -0.18 5.78 -6.31
CA SER A 37 -0.52 4.36 -6.21
C SER A 37 -1.98 4.08 -6.59
N MET A 38 -2.92 4.97 -6.22
CA MET A 38 -4.32 4.84 -6.63
C MET A 38 -4.50 4.98 -8.15
N ALA A 39 -3.80 5.92 -8.79
CA ALA A 39 -3.82 6.04 -10.25
C ALA A 39 -3.17 4.81 -10.94
N ALA A 40 -2.11 4.25 -10.36
CA ALA A 40 -1.52 3.00 -10.86
C ALA A 40 -2.46 1.81 -10.74
N LYS A 41 -3.25 1.74 -9.67
CA LYS A 41 -4.28 0.71 -9.48
C LYS A 41 -5.31 0.70 -10.62
N GLU A 42 -5.71 1.87 -11.13
CA GLU A 42 -6.65 1.98 -12.25
C GLU A 42 -6.10 1.39 -13.57
N GLN A 43 -4.78 1.23 -13.65
CA GLN A 43 -4.08 0.62 -14.79
C GLN A 43 -3.59 -0.80 -14.49
N GLY A 44 -3.95 -1.38 -13.34
CA GLY A 44 -3.50 -2.72 -12.93
C GLY A 44 -2.02 -2.79 -12.52
N LYS A 45 -1.38 -1.63 -12.27
CA LYS A 45 0.05 -1.49 -11.97
C LYS A 45 0.35 -1.05 -10.54
N PHE A 46 -0.56 -1.37 -9.61
CA PHE A 46 -0.44 -0.94 -8.22
C PHE A 46 0.83 -1.46 -7.57
N TRP A 47 1.08 -2.78 -7.66
CA TRP A 47 2.21 -3.41 -6.97
C TRP A 47 3.55 -3.00 -7.58
N GLU A 48 3.62 -2.88 -8.90
CA GLU A 48 4.83 -2.40 -9.58
C GLU A 48 5.21 -0.98 -9.15
N LEU A 49 4.25 -0.04 -9.11
CA LEU A 49 4.54 1.30 -8.61
C LEU A 49 4.79 1.32 -7.09
N HIS A 50 4.05 0.53 -6.32
CA HIS A 50 4.25 0.38 -4.88
C HIS A 50 5.69 0.00 -4.56
N ASP A 51 6.22 -1.03 -5.20
CA ASP A 51 7.56 -1.54 -4.90
C ASP A 51 8.64 -0.52 -5.28
N LEU A 52 8.49 0.17 -6.41
CA LEU A 52 9.36 1.27 -6.80
C LEU A 52 9.32 2.43 -5.80
N ILE A 53 8.13 2.83 -5.33
CA ILE A 53 7.98 3.87 -4.30
C ILE A 53 8.69 3.47 -3.02
N PHE A 54 8.47 2.25 -2.54
CA PHE A 54 9.10 1.76 -1.30
C PHE A 54 10.62 1.61 -1.43
N ALA A 55 11.13 1.21 -2.59
CA ALA A 55 12.57 1.17 -2.86
C ALA A 55 13.22 2.57 -2.86
N ASN A 56 12.44 3.64 -3.09
CA ASN A 56 12.92 5.02 -3.21
C ASN A 56 12.33 5.95 -2.12
N TYR A 57 11.81 5.41 -1.01
CA TYR A 57 10.97 6.15 -0.06
C TYR A 57 11.61 7.42 0.53
N ASN A 58 12.94 7.43 0.65
CA ASN A 58 13.74 8.54 1.19
C ASN A 58 14.07 9.64 0.16
N GLN A 59 13.73 9.44 -1.11
CA GLN A 59 14.07 10.34 -2.22
C GLN A 59 12.82 10.82 -2.98
N LEU A 60 11.63 10.61 -2.41
CA LEU A 60 10.39 10.94 -3.09
C LEU A 60 10.24 12.46 -3.30
N SER A 61 9.76 12.80 -4.47
CA SER A 61 9.27 14.11 -4.89
C SER A 61 8.16 13.89 -5.91
N GLU A 62 7.37 14.91 -6.24
CA GLU A 62 6.33 14.75 -7.27
C GLU A 62 6.93 14.31 -8.62
N GLN A 63 8.09 14.86 -8.98
CA GLN A 63 8.79 14.47 -10.20
C GLN A 63 9.30 13.03 -10.11
N LYS A 64 9.89 12.62 -8.97
CA LYS A 64 10.34 11.23 -8.79
C LYS A 64 9.17 10.27 -8.88
N LEU A 65 8.01 10.58 -8.28
CA LEU A 65 6.80 9.75 -8.38
C LEU A 65 6.33 9.59 -9.84
N LYS A 66 6.38 10.65 -10.65
CA LYS A 66 6.08 10.55 -12.10
C LYS A 66 7.08 9.67 -12.84
N ASN A 67 8.37 9.77 -12.51
CA ASN A 67 9.41 8.93 -13.11
C ASN A 67 9.20 7.46 -12.75
N LEU A 68 8.92 7.16 -11.48
CA LEU A 68 8.63 5.80 -11.02
C LEU A 68 7.33 5.25 -11.63
N ALA A 69 6.32 6.10 -11.85
CA ALA A 69 5.10 5.70 -12.57
C ALA A 69 5.42 5.31 -14.03
N ALA A 70 6.26 6.07 -14.72
CA ALA A 70 6.69 5.71 -16.07
C ALA A 70 7.52 4.40 -16.07
N GLU A 71 8.40 4.23 -15.09
CA GLU A 71 9.21 3.02 -14.90
C GLU A 71 8.36 1.77 -14.61
N ALA A 72 7.28 1.91 -13.84
CA ALA A 72 6.28 0.87 -13.62
C ALA A 72 5.43 0.53 -14.88
N GLY A 73 5.67 1.23 -15.99
CA GLY A 73 4.99 0.99 -17.27
C GLY A 73 3.59 1.58 -17.35
N LEU A 74 3.29 2.64 -16.59
CA LEU A 74 1.99 3.31 -16.70
C LEU A 74 1.90 4.15 -17.98
N ASP A 75 0.70 4.24 -18.54
CA ASP A 75 0.35 5.32 -19.47
C ASP A 75 0.36 6.64 -18.71
N MET A 76 1.34 7.48 -19.02
CA MET A 76 1.55 8.74 -18.32
C MET A 76 0.50 9.81 -18.66
N ASN A 77 -0.13 9.75 -19.83
CA ASN A 77 -1.25 10.65 -20.15
C ASN A 77 -2.45 10.29 -19.29
N ARG A 78 -2.80 9.00 -19.25
CA ARG A 78 -3.87 8.50 -18.38
C ARG A 78 -3.58 8.74 -16.91
N PHE A 79 -2.35 8.49 -16.45
CA PHE A 79 -1.93 8.72 -15.06
C PHE A 79 -2.14 10.18 -14.64
N ASN A 80 -1.68 11.14 -15.44
CA ASN A 80 -1.85 12.56 -15.14
C ASN A 80 -3.32 13.00 -15.16
N GLN A 81 -4.12 12.46 -16.09
CA GLN A 81 -5.56 12.71 -16.13
C GLN A 81 -6.28 12.15 -14.90
N ASP A 82 -5.95 10.92 -14.51
CA ASP A 82 -6.50 10.26 -13.33
C ASP A 82 -6.18 11.04 -12.04
N LEU A 83 -4.93 11.48 -11.87
CA LEU A 83 -4.53 12.32 -10.73
C LEU A 83 -5.29 13.66 -10.65
N LYS A 84 -5.70 14.21 -11.79
CA LYS A 84 -6.47 15.46 -11.86
C LYS A 84 -7.96 15.21 -11.64
N ASN A 85 -8.54 14.31 -12.44
CA ASN A 85 -9.98 14.16 -12.59
C ASN A 85 -10.59 13.25 -11.50
N ARG A 86 -9.80 12.31 -10.96
CA ARG A 86 -10.27 11.34 -9.95
C ARG A 86 -9.76 11.64 -8.54
N ARG A 87 -9.12 12.80 -8.36
CA ARG A 87 -8.52 13.22 -7.09
C ARG A 87 -9.47 13.09 -5.90
N GLN A 88 -10.72 13.54 -6.05
CA GLN A 88 -11.71 13.47 -4.98
C GLN A 88 -12.07 12.02 -4.63
N ALA A 89 -12.28 11.18 -5.64
CA ALA A 89 -12.56 9.75 -5.43
C ALA A 89 -11.39 9.03 -4.71
N TYR A 90 -10.15 9.34 -5.09
CA TYR A 90 -8.98 8.80 -4.38
C TYR A 90 -8.90 9.30 -2.94
N LEU A 91 -9.19 10.58 -2.71
CA LEU A 91 -9.20 11.17 -1.39
C LEU A 91 -10.26 10.51 -0.48
N ASP A 92 -11.44 10.18 -1.03
CA ASP A 92 -12.49 9.50 -0.27
C ASP A 92 -12.11 8.08 0.12
N ILE A 93 -11.42 7.35 -0.76
CA ILE A 93 -10.86 6.02 -0.46
C ILE A 93 -9.77 6.14 0.62
N ILE A 94 -8.82 7.06 0.46
CA ILE A 94 -7.75 7.29 1.44
C ILE A 94 -8.31 7.65 2.82
N ARG A 95 -9.30 8.55 2.88
CA ARG A 95 -9.98 8.92 4.12
C ARG A 95 -10.68 7.73 4.76
N ARG A 96 -11.35 6.91 3.97
CA ARG A 96 -12.03 5.70 4.46
C ARG A 96 -11.04 4.72 5.09
N ASP A 97 -9.94 4.43 4.41
CA ASP A 97 -8.89 3.55 4.92
C ASP A 97 -8.24 4.11 6.19
N MET A 98 -7.96 5.43 6.23
CA MET A 98 -7.45 6.09 7.43
C MET A 98 -8.43 5.99 8.61
N GLN A 99 -9.71 6.26 8.39
CA GLN A 99 -10.74 6.14 9.43
C GLN A 99 -10.88 4.70 9.92
N GLU A 100 -10.83 3.73 9.01
CA GLU A 100 -10.85 2.31 9.36
C GLU A 100 -9.65 1.94 10.23
N GLY A 101 -8.44 2.36 9.85
CA GLY A 101 -7.23 2.16 10.66
C GLY A 101 -7.37 2.80 12.05
N GLN A 102 -7.82 4.05 12.12
CA GLN A 102 -8.02 4.77 13.39
C GLN A 102 -9.02 4.05 14.31
N ARG A 103 -10.16 3.61 13.77
CA ARG A 103 -11.18 2.85 14.53
C ARG A 103 -10.62 1.53 15.08
N ASN A 104 -9.69 0.91 14.36
CA ASN A 104 -8.99 -0.32 14.78
C ASN A 104 -7.70 -0.06 15.57
N GLY A 105 -7.47 1.17 16.04
CA GLY A 105 -6.35 1.50 16.92
C GLY A 105 -4.99 1.66 16.23
N VAL A 106 -4.95 1.79 14.90
CA VAL A 106 -3.72 2.10 14.16
C VAL A 106 -3.20 3.47 14.56
N ARG A 107 -1.98 3.51 15.12
CA ARG A 107 -1.29 4.75 15.54
C ARG A 107 -0.08 5.10 14.69
N GLY A 108 0.32 4.20 13.81
CA GLY A 108 1.50 4.37 12.97
C GLY A 108 1.57 3.29 11.90
N THR A 109 2.49 3.51 10.97
CA THR A 109 2.70 2.61 9.85
C THR A 109 4.12 2.05 9.88
N PRO A 110 4.32 0.79 9.45
CA PRO A 110 3.27 -0.16 9.07
C PRO A 110 2.60 -0.82 10.29
N THR A 111 1.28 -1.04 10.19
CA THR A 111 0.48 -1.90 11.09
C THR A 111 -0.16 -2.98 10.23
N ILE A 112 -0.16 -4.23 10.68
CA ILE A 112 -0.57 -5.39 9.88
C ILE A 112 -1.68 -6.14 10.63
N PHE A 113 -2.71 -6.53 9.89
CA PHE A 113 -3.80 -7.37 10.38
C PHE A 113 -3.87 -8.64 9.55
N ILE A 114 -4.20 -9.77 10.19
CA ILE A 114 -4.53 -11.04 9.56
C ILE A 114 -5.99 -11.32 9.92
N ASN A 115 -6.88 -11.31 8.93
CA ASN A 115 -8.34 -11.43 9.12
C ASN A 115 -8.91 -10.56 10.26
N GLY A 116 -8.44 -9.31 10.35
CA GLY A 116 -8.88 -8.35 11.38
C GLY A 116 -8.17 -8.48 12.74
N ARG A 117 -7.29 -9.47 12.95
CA ARG A 117 -6.46 -9.59 14.16
C ARG A 117 -5.13 -8.86 13.97
N LEU A 118 -4.78 -8.01 14.94
CA LEU A 118 -3.52 -7.26 14.93
C LEU A 118 -2.32 -8.20 15.06
N LEU A 119 -1.41 -8.17 14.09
CA LEU A 119 -0.16 -8.92 14.16
C LEU A 119 0.78 -8.31 15.20
N LYS A 120 1.02 -9.05 16.28
CA LYS A 120 1.89 -8.60 17.39
C LYS A 120 3.38 -8.77 17.06
N GLN A 121 3.74 -9.88 16.42
CA GLN A 121 5.11 -10.22 16.09
C GLN A 121 5.34 -10.14 14.59
N ARG A 122 6.08 -9.11 14.15
CA ARG A 122 6.38 -8.87 12.74
C ARG A 122 7.61 -9.67 12.28
N SER A 123 7.48 -10.98 12.32
CA SER A 123 8.48 -11.97 11.86
C SER A 123 7.78 -13.10 11.13
N LEU A 124 8.50 -13.86 10.32
CA LEU A 124 7.91 -14.98 9.57
C LEU A 124 7.24 -16.01 10.50
N PRO A 125 7.83 -16.42 11.64
CA PRO A 125 7.12 -17.25 12.63
C PRO A 125 5.85 -16.59 13.18
N GLY A 126 5.86 -15.28 13.42
CA GLY A 126 4.69 -14.55 13.91
C GLY A 126 3.54 -14.52 12.90
N PHE A 127 3.86 -14.32 11.61
CA PHE A 127 2.88 -14.44 10.53
C PHE A 127 2.31 -15.85 10.46
N LYS A 128 3.17 -16.86 10.39
CA LYS A 128 2.78 -18.27 10.32
C LYS A 128 1.82 -18.65 11.46
N ALA A 129 2.19 -18.32 12.70
CA ALA A 129 1.38 -18.64 13.87
C ALA A 129 -0.01 -18.00 13.86
N GLU A 130 -0.18 -16.82 13.26
CA GLU A 130 -1.49 -16.18 13.14
C GLU A 130 -2.26 -16.66 11.90
N ILE A 131 -1.60 -16.93 10.78
CA ILE A 131 -2.23 -17.49 9.57
C ILE A 131 -2.78 -18.90 9.86
N GLU A 132 -2.00 -19.76 10.49
CA GLU A 132 -2.41 -21.13 10.79
C GLU A 132 -3.63 -21.20 11.73
N LYS A 133 -3.85 -20.18 12.58
CA LYS A 133 -5.06 -20.07 13.41
C LYS A 133 -6.31 -19.72 12.59
N GLU A 134 -6.15 -19.07 11.44
CA GLU A 134 -7.26 -18.71 10.56
C GLU A 134 -7.63 -19.81 9.57
N LEU A 135 -6.69 -20.73 9.29
CA LEU A 135 -6.89 -21.84 8.36
C LEU A 135 -7.45 -23.10 9.04
N ALA A 136 -7.38 -23.18 10.36
CA ALA A 136 -7.92 -24.27 11.18
C ALA A 136 -9.42 -24.10 11.44
#